data_AF-A0A7S1G7T5-F1
#
_entry.id   AF-A0A7S1G7T5-F1
#
_cell.length_a   1.000
_cell.length_b   1.000
_cell.length_c   1.000
_cell.angle_alpha   90.00
_cell.angle_beta   90.00
_cell.angle_gamma   90.00
#
_symmetry.space_group_name_H-M   'P 1'
#
loop_
_entity.id
_entity.type
_entity.pdbx_description
1 polymer ?
#
loop_
_entity_poly.entity_id
_entity_poly.type
_entity_poly.pdbx_seq_one_letter_code
_entity_poly.pdbx_strand_id
1 'polypeptide(L)'
;YMVAEDDSTPANLQASVSSAPFSTLDSTAPSFIANFPDVANVEETSTDVLVQLDEPGQVWFVILPAAATPPTVADVIAGTDPDGVSVDLGGPIAVTAADTTVEIPADGLSPETEFVIYMVAEDDSIPANRQATVDSKAFWTPDTTEPAFVATFPDVDN
;
A
#
# COMPACT_ATOMS: atom_id res chain seq x y z
N TYR A 1 -10.45 31.10 21.18
CA TYR A 1 -10.20 31.59 22.55
C TYR A 1 -11.40 32.42 22.98
N MET A 2 -11.99 32.14 24.13
CA MET A 2 -13.08 32.92 24.72
C MET A 2 -12.71 33.19 26.18
N VAL A 3 -12.84 34.43 26.64
CA VAL A 3 -12.74 34.81 28.05
C VAL A 3 -14.10 35.35 28.46
N ALA A 4 -14.62 34.90 29.59
CA ALA A 4 -15.79 35.48 30.22
C ALA A 4 -15.31 36.38 31.37
N GLU A 5 -15.65 37.67 31.30
CA GLU A 5 -15.56 38.60 32.43
C GLU A 5 -16.95 38.64 33.09
N ASP A 6 -17.01 38.45 34.41
CA ASP A 6 -18.24 38.68 35.19
C ASP A 6 -18.28 40.14 35.68
N ASP A 7 -19.47 40.74 35.73
CA ASP A 7 -19.72 42.16 36.02
C ASP A 7 -19.74 42.46 37.53
N SER A 8 -18.75 41.94 38.27
CA SER A 8 -18.61 42.19 39.71
C SER A 8 -17.55 43.27 40.00
N THR A 9 -17.64 43.97 41.14
CA THR A 9 -16.61 44.94 41.58
C THR A 9 -16.02 44.54 42.93
N PRO A 10 -14.70 44.21 42.99
CA PRO A 10 -13.75 44.18 41.89
C PRO A 10 -13.93 42.95 40.98
N ALA A 11 -13.84 43.15 39.67
CA ALA A 11 -14.03 42.08 38.68
C ALA A 11 -12.94 41.01 38.84
N ASN A 12 -13.34 39.74 38.88
CA ASN A 12 -12.41 38.61 38.87
C ASN A 12 -12.34 38.02 37.45
N LEU A 13 -11.18 38.21 36.80
CA LEU A 13 -10.89 37.52 35.55
C LEU A 13 -10.73 36.02 35.83
N GLN A 14 -11.32 35.16 35.00
CA GLN A 14 -11.16 33.72 35.12
C GLN A 14 -9.67 33.34 35.03
N ALA A 15 -9.10 32.82 36.12
CA ALA A 15 -7.66 32.62 36.29
C ALA A 15 -7.07 31.46 35.47
N SER A 16 -7.92 30.67 34.80
CA SER A 16 -7.49 29.60 33.90
C SER A 16 -8.23 29.66 32.58
N VAL A 17 -7.45 29.76 31.50
CA VAL A 17 -7.95 29.59 30.13
C VAL A 17 -8.30 28.12 29.95
N SER A 18 -9.55 27.83 29.63
CA SER A 18 -9.95 26.50 29.16
C SER A 18 -9.77 26.44 27.64
N SER A 19 -8.80 25.67 27.18
CA SER A 19 -8.71 25.27 25.77
C SER A 19 -9.48 23.96 25.59
N ALA A 20 -10.56 23.98 24.84
CA ALA A 20 -11.15 22.76 24.31
C ALA A 20 -10.34 22.35 23.06
N PRO A 21 -9.69 21.19 23.03
CA PRO A 21 -9.19 20.67 21.76
C PRO A 21 -10.40 20.39 20.87
N PHE A 22 -10.41 20.92 19.66
CA PHE A 22 -11.30 20.47 18.61
C PHE A 22 -10.40 19.97 17.48
N SER A 23 -10.62 18.73 17.05
CA SER A 23 -10.09 18.21 15.79
C SER A 23 -11.17 18.38 14.74
N THR A 24 -10.77 18.71 13.52
CA THR A 24 -11.62 18.48 12.35
C THR A 24 -11.64 16.98 12.10
N LEU A 25 -12.82 16.40 11.85
CA LEU A 25 -12.91 15.02 11.39
C LEU A 25 -12.31 14.98 9.98
N ASP A 26 -11.25 14.19 9.81
CA ASP A 26 -10.80 13.85 8.47
C ASP A 26 -11.87 12.99 7.80
N SER A 27 -12.18 13.30 6.54
CA SER A 27 -13.22 12.60 5.79
C SER A 27 -12.75 12.16 4.40
N THR A 28 -11.47 12.37 4.09
CA THR A 28 -10.85 11.95 2.84
C THR A 28 -10.01 10.71 3.09
N ALA A 29 -10.02 9.79 2.13
CA ALA A 29 -9.12 8.65 2.16
C ALA A 29 -7.79 9.04 1.49
N PRO A 30 -6.67 8.40 1.89
CA PRO A 30 -5.39 8.67 1.25
C PRO A 30 -5.43 8.32 -0.24
N SER A 31 -4.76 9.12 -1.05
CA SER A 31 -4.58 8.87 -2.48
C SER A 31 -3.14 8.48 -2.78
N PHE A 32 -2.94 7.59 -3.74
CA PHE A 32 -1.60 7.30 -4.24
C PHE A 32 -1.04 8.53 -4.97
N ILE A 33 0.22 8.85 -4.70
CA ILE A 33 0.93 9.90 -5.47
C ILE A 33 1.09 9.44 -6.92
N ALA A 34 1.12 10.37 -7.86
CA ALA A 34 1.28 10.08 -9.27
C ALA A 34 2.46 9.12 -9.55
N ASN A 35 2.19 8.11 -10.38
CA ASN A 35 3.07 6.96 -10.70
C ASN A 35 3.19 5.91 -9.60
N PHE A 36 2.48 6.03 -8.48
CA PHE A 36 2.30 4.98 -7.49
C PHE A 36 0.87 4.39 -7.57
N PRO A 37 0.67 3.12 -7.21
CA PRO A 37 1.72 2.16 -6.86
C PRO A 37 2.63 1.80 -8.04
N ASP A 38 3.86 1.39 -7.74
CA ASP A 38 4.83 0.95 -8.74
C ASP A 38 5.58 -0.30 -8.27
N VAL A 39 6.38 -0.87 -9.17
CA VAL A 39 7.33 -1.93 -8.82
C VAL A 39 8.73 -1.61 -9.35
N ALA A 40 9.74 -2.10 -8.64
CA ALA A 40 11.15 -2.04 -9.02
C ALA A 40 11.83 -3.40 -8.85
N ASN A 41 13.07 -3.51 -9.33
CA ASN A 41 13.94 -4.67 -9.16
C ASN A 41 13.20 -5.99 -9.44
N VAL A 42 12.51 -6.06 -10.58
CA VAL A 42 11.76 -7.25 -10.99
C VAL A 42 12.76 -8.33 -11.41
N GLU A 43 12.90 -9.35 -10.57
CA GLU A 43 13.75 -10.51 -10.76
C GLU A 43 12.92 -11.75 -11.12
N GLU A 44 13.57 -12.89 -11.33
CA GLU A 44 12.93 -14.13 -11.76
C GLU A 44 11.79 -14.61 -10.83
N THR A 45 11.92 -14.39 -9.53
CA THR A 45 10.95 -14.85 -8.52
C THR A 45 10.63 -13.80 -7.45
N SER A 46 11.02 -12.54 -7.66
CA SER A 46 10.78 -11.45 -6.72
C SER A 46 10.65 -10.09 -7.39
N THR A 47 10.11 -9.12 -6.66
CA THR A 47 10.08 -7.70 -7.04
C THR A 47 10.01 -6.83 -5.79
N ASP A 48 10.39 -5.57 -5.90
CA ASP A 48 10.15 -4.58 -4.85
C ASP A 48 8.87 -3.78 -5.15
N VAL A 49 7.95 -3.78 -4.18
CA VAL A 49 6.69 -3.03 -4.23
C VAL A 49 6.92 -1.62 -3.70
N LEU A 50 6.57 -0.63 -4.51
CA LEU A 50 6.74 0.78 -4.19
C LEU A 50 5.38 1.45 -3.92
N VAL A 51 5.26 2.08 -2.75
CA VAL A 51 4.04 2.74 -2.29
C VAL A 51 4.35 4.17 -1.85
N GLN A 52 3.50 5.11 -2.24
CA GLN A 52 3.54 6.49 -1.76
C GLN A 52 2.13 7.08 -1.72
N LEU A 53 1.78 7.71 -0.58
CA LEU A 53 0.47 8.35 -0.35
C LEU A 53 0.64 9.86 -0.14
N ASP A 54 -0.43 10.61 -0.41
CA ASP A 54 -0.51 12.07 -0.15
C ASP A 54 -0.74 12.43 1.34
N GLU A 55 -1.08 11.44 2.15
CA GLU A 55 -1.19 11.53 3.60
C GLU A 55 -0.79 10.20 4.28
N PRO A 56 -0.46 10.21 5.58
CA PRO A 56 -0.17 8.97 6.31
C PRO A 56 -1.36 8.00 6.26
N GLY A 57 -1.06 6.71 6.17
CA GLY A 57 -2.10 5.69 6.11
C GLY A 57 -1.57 4.26 6.08
N GLN A 58 -2.50 3.34 5.99
CA GLN A 58 -2.29 1.91 5.85
C GLN A 58 -2.68 1.49 4.44
N VAL A 59 -1.76 0.87 3.70
CA VAL A 59 -2.06 0.23 2.42
C VAL A 59 -2.18 -1.27 2.62
N TRP A 60 -3.16 -1.88 1.99
CA TRP A 60 -3.36 -3.31 1.90
C TRP A 60 -3.13 -3.75 0.46
N PHE A 61 -2.50 -4.89 0.24
CA PHE A 61 -2.26 -5.40 -1.10
C PHE A 61 -2.36 -6.91 -1.23
N VAL A 62 -2.61 -7.35 -2.46
CA VAL A 62 -2.47 -8.74 -2.92
C VAL A 62 -1.81 -8.75 -4.31
N ILE A 63 -0.95 -9.74 -4.58
CA ILE A 63 -0.35 -9.98 -5.90
C ILE A 63 -0.96 -11.25 -6.49
N LEU A 64 -1.52 -11.15 -7.69
CA LEU A 64 -2.16 -12.25 -8.40
C LEU A 64 -1.62 -12.36 -9.83
N PRO A 65 -1.58 -13.56 -10.44
CA PRO A 65 -1.32 -13.68 -11.88
C PRO A 65 -2.30 -12.82 -12.68
N ALA A 66 -1.85 -12.19 -13.76
CA ALA A 66 -2.67 -11.27 -14.56
C ALA A 66 -3.90 -11.93 -15.20
N ALA A 67 -3.88 -13.26 -15.37
CA ALA A 67 -5.02 -14.04 -15.84
C ALA A 67 -6.08 -14.32 -14.76
N ALA A 68 -5.81 -14.01 -13.49
CA ALA A 68 -6.77 -14.18 -12.40
C ALA A 68 -7.87 -13.12 -12.46
N THR A 69 -9.02 -13.43 -11.86
CA THR A 69 -10.09 -12.45 -11.68
C THR A 69 -9.62 -11.33 -10.74
N PRO A 70 -9.82 -10.04 -11.08
CA PRO A 70 -9.44 -8.94 -10.20
C PRO A 70 -10.19 -8.98 -8.85
N PRO A 71 -9.50 -8.71 -7.73
CA PRO A 71 -10.09 -8.68 -6.39
C PRO A 71 -10.97 -7.45 -6.18
N THR A 72 -11.94 -7.56 -5.29
CA THR A 72 -12.67 -6.41 -4.75
C THR A 72 -11.87 -5.72 -3.65
N VAL A 73 -12.31 -4.53 -3.23
CA VAL A 73 -11.76 -3.85 -2.06
C VAL A 73 -11.77 -4.78 -0.83
N ALA A 74 -12.86 -5.52 -0.61
CA ALA A 74 -12.95 -6.42 0.54
C ALA A 74 -11.92 -7.55 0.49
N ASP A 75 -11.67 -8.10 -0.70
CA ASP A 75 -10.70 -9.18 -0.89
C ASP A 75 -9.27 -8.68 -0.65
N VAL A 76 -8.92 -7.49 -1.16
CA VAL A 76 -7.60 -6.86 -0.92
C VAL A 76 -7.35 -6.64 0.58
N ILE A 77 -8.35 -6.16 1.32
CA ILE A 77 -8.25 -5.96 2.77
C ILE A 77 -8.17 -7.29 3.54
N ALA A 78 -8.90 -8.30 3.08
CA ALA A 78 -8.86 -9.63 3.68
C ALA A 78 -7.57 -10.40 3.34
N GLY A 79 -6.79 -9.94 2.36
CA GLY A 79 -5.64 -10.67 1.84
C GLY A 79 -6.05 -11.94 1.09
N THR A 80 -7.17 -11.89 0.36
CA THR A 80 -7.73 -13.03 -0.37
C THR A 80 -7.88 -12.75 -1.87
N ASP A 81 -8.06 -13.81 -2.64
CA ASP A 81 -8.58 -13.73 -4.00
C ASP A 81 -10.12 -13.58 -4.00
N PRO A 82 -10.77 -13.38 -5.16
CA PRO A 82 -12.23 -13.27 -5.26
C PRO A 82 -13.01 -14.51 -4.81
N ASP A 83 -12.36 -15.67 -4.71
CA ASP A 83 -12.97 -16.92 -4.24
C ASP A 83 -12.81 -17.10 -2.71
N GLY A 84 -12.18 -16.13 -2.04
CA GLY A 84 -11.94 -16.12 -0.60
C GLY A 84 -10.76 -16.98 -0.16
N VAL A 85 -9.87 -17.36 -1.09
CA VAL A 85 -8.64 -18.09 -0.80
C VAL A 85 -7.57 -17.09 -0.37
N SER A 86 -6.87 -17.38 0.72
CA SER A 86 -5.75 -16.57 1.19
C SER A 86 -4.69 -16.43 0.12
N VAL A 87 -4.22 -15.21 -0.11
CA VAL A 87 -3.11 -14.90 -1.01
C VAL A 87 -1.85 -14.75 -0.17
N ASP A 88 -0.85 -15.59 -0.42
CA ASP A 88 0.41 -15.58 0.34
C ASP A 88 1.25 -14.32 0.05
N LEU A 89 1.04 -13.70 -1.11
CA LEU A 89 1.74 -12.51 -1.57
C LEU A 89 0.91 -11.25 -1.29
N GLY A 90 0.75 -10.92 -0.01
CA GLY A 90 -0.07 -9.79 0.42
C GLY A 90 0.18 -9.38 1.87
N GLY A 91 -0.32 -8.20 2.24
CA GLY A 91 -0.25 -7.73 3.63
C GLY A 91 -0.39 -6.21 3.80
N PRO A 92 -0.33 -5.73 5.05
CA PRO A 92 -0.37 -4.31 5.37
C PRO A 92 1.01 -3.64 5.18
N ILE A 93 1.05 -2.52 4.48
CA ILE A 93 2.18 -1.58 4.36
C ILE A 93 1.84 -0.26 5.05
N ALA A 94 2.55 0.07 6.13
CA ALA A 94 2.36 1.34 6.84
C ALA A 94 3.13 2.47 6.15
N VAL A 95 2.42 3.54 5.78
CA VAL A 95 2.99 4.80 5.26
C VAL A 95 2.86 5.85 6.35
N THR A 96 3.95 6.14 7.05
CA THR A 96 3.92 6.98 8.25
C THR A 96 4.01 8.48 7.98
N ALA A 97 4.31 8.86 6.73
CA ALA A 97 4.42 10.24 6.28
C ALA A 97 3.98 10.35 4.83
N ALA A 98 3.28 11.45 4.51
CA ALA A 98 2.97 11.85 3.13
C ALA A 98 4.24 11.95 2.27
N ASP A 99 4.09 11.76 0.96
CA ASP A 99 5.14 11.97 -0.05
C ASP A 99 6.43 11.17 0.22
N THR A 100 6.34 10.10 1.00
CA THR A 100 7.46 9.24 1.36
C THR A 100 7.28 7.88 0.71
N THR A 101 8.26 7.47 -0.11
CA THR A 101 8.25 6.15 -0.74
C THR A 101 8.58 5.08 0.30
N VAL A 102 7.68 4.10 0.41
CA VAL A 102 7.89 2.85 1.13
C VAL A 102 8.15 1.75 0.12
N GLU A 103 9.19 0.96 0.35
CA GLU A 103 9.63 -0.13 -0.51
C GLU A 103 9.60 -1.43 0.29
N ILE A 104 8.87 -2.43 -0.21
CA ILE A 104 8.71 -3.73 0.43
C ILE A 104 9.02 -4.85 -0.58
N PRO A 105 9.91 -5.80 -0.26
CA PRO A 105 10.16 -6.93 -1.13
C PRO A 105 8.97 -7.90 -1.16
N ALA A 106 8.68 -8.43 -2.34
CA ALA A 106 7.72 -9.50 -2.58
C ALA A 106 8.44 -10.67 -3.27
N ASP A 107 8.62 -11.77 -2.54
CA ASP A 107 9.29 -12.99 -3.00
C ASP A 107 8.27 -14.09 -3.33
N GLY A 108 8.71 -15.19 -3.96
CA GLY A 108 7.88 -16.37 -4.19
C GLY A 108 7.00 -16.28 -5.44
N LEU A 109 7.33 -15.39 -6.36
CA LEU A 109 6.72 -15.30 -7.68
C LEU A 109 7.21 -16.44 -8.58
N SER A 110 6.40 -16.78 -9.59
CA SER A 110 6.82 -17.70 -10.64
C SER A 110 7.54 -16.94 -11.76
N PRO A 111 8.58 -17.52 -12.39
CA PRO A 111 9.24 -16.92 -13.54
C PRO A 111 8.33 -16.86 -14.76
N GLU A 112 8.71 -16.04 -15.73
CA GLU A 112 8.01 -15.86 -17.02
C GLU A 112 6.51 -15.56 -16.87
N THR A 113 6.10 -14.95 -15.75
CA THR A 113 4.69 -14.80 -15.39
C THR A 113 4.33 -13.33 -15.29
N GLU A 114 3.22 -12.96 -15.93
CA GLU A 114 2.63 -11.63 -15.76
C GLU A 114 1.77 -11.62 -14.48
N PHE A 115 2.01 -10.63 -13.62
CA PHE A 115 1.31 -10.40 -12.37
C PHE A 115 0.67 -9.02 -12.35
N VAL A 116 -0.33 -8.87 -11.49
CA VAL A 116 -0.93 -7.59 -11.12
C VAL A 116 -0.93 -7.49 -9.61
N ILE A 117 -0.37 -6.40 -9.09
CA ILE A 117 -0.55 -5.99 -7.69
C ILE A 117 -1.79 -5.12 -7.58
N TYR A 118 -2.63 -5.41 -6.60
CA TYR A 118 -3.86 -4.70 -6.30
C TYR A 118 -3.76 -4.08 -4.91
N MET A 119 -4.10 -2.81 -4.77
CA MET A 119 -3.92 -2.07 -3.51
C MET A 119 -5.14 -1.24 -3.10
N VAL A 120 -5.31 -1.08 -1.80
CA VAL A 120 -6.31 -0.20 -1.18
C VAL A 120 -5.68 0.51 0.01
N ALA A 121 -5.80 1.84 0.07
CA ALA A 121 -5.38 2.63 1.21
C ALA A 121 -6.54 2.99 2.16
N GLU A 122 -6.22 3.14 3.46
CA GLU A 122 -7.06 3.76 4.47
C GLU A 122 -6.22 4.65 5.41
N ASP A 123 -6.79 5.71 5.96
CA ASP A 123 -6.12 6.55 6.96
C ASP A 123 -6.21 5.96 8.39
N ASP A 124 -5.67 6.67 9.38
CA ASP A 124 -5.72 6.31 10.80
C ASP A 124 -6.89 6.96 11.56
N SER A 125 -7.86 7.54 10.86
CA SER A 125 -9.03 8.17 11.46
C SER A 125 -9.99 7.12 12.06
N ILE A 126 -10.91 7.56 12.92
CA ILE A 126 -11.88 6.67 13.57
C ILE A 126 -13.30 7.21 13.34
N PRO A 127 -14.11 6.58 12.47
CA PRO A 127 -13.80 5.42 11.62
C PRO A 127 -12.82 5.76 10.48
N ALA A 128 -12.00 4.79 10.06
CA ALA A 128 -11.00 5.00 9.00
C ALA A 128 -11.65 5.33 7.65
N ASN A 129 -11.06 6.27 6.92
CA ASN A 129 -11.45 6.64 5.56
C ASN A 129 -10.73 5.72 4.57
N ARG A 130 -11.45 4.76 4.00
CA ARG A 130 -10.94 3.78 3.03
C ARG A 130 -11.20 4.23 1.60
N GLN A 131 -10.26 3.97 0.69
CA GLN A 131 -10.50 4.08 -0.74
C GLN A 131 -11.69 3.21 -1.19
N ALA A 132 -12.52 3.76 -2.07
CA ALA A 132 -13.71 3.07 -2.59
C ALA A 132 -13.40 2.12 -3.75
N THR A 133 -12.20 2.21 -4.32
CA THR A 133 -11.75 1.43 -5.47
C THR A 133 -10.38 0.85 -5.21
N VAL A 134 -10.06 -0.23 -5.93
CA VAL A 134 -8.75 -0.85 -5.95
C VAL A 134 -7.87 -0.11 -6.97
N ASP A 135 -6.65 0.21 -6.58
CA ASP A 135 -5.59 0.66 -7.50
C ASP A 135 -4.71 -0.53 -7.92
N SER A 136 -4.04 -0.45 -9.07
CA SER A 136 -3.33 -1.63 -9.59
C SER A 136 -2.12 -1.32 -10.47
N LYS A 137 -1.13 -2.21 -10.42
CA LYS A 137 0.07 -2.15 -11.27
C LYS A 137 0.40 -3.54 -11.82
N ALA A 138 0.57 -3.65 -13.13
CA ALA A 138 1.02 -4.88 -13.79
C ALA A 138 2.54 -4.90 -13.94
N PHE A 139 3.12 -6.10 -13.87
CA PHE A 139 4.54 -6.36 -14.11
C PHE A 139 4.78 -7.80 -14.57
N TRP A 140 5.96 -8.09 -15.10
CA TRP A 140 6.31 -9.41 -15.65
C TRP A 140 7.66 -9.87 -15.11
N THR A 141 7.72 -11.09 -14.58
CA THR A 141 8.96 -11.71 -14.08
C THR A 141 9.76 -12.33 -15.22
N PRO A 142 11.07 -12.02 -15.37
CA PRO A 142 11.91 -12.64 -16.39
C PRO A 142 12.28 -14.09 -16.10
N ASP A 143 12.73 -14.80 -17.12
CA ASP A 143 13.62 -15.96 -16.96
C ASP A 143 15.06 -15.45 -16.93
N THR A 144 15.80 -15.72 -15.85
CA THR A 144 17.22 -15.37 -15.74
C THR A 144 18.14 -16.57 -15.80
N THR A 145 17.60 -17.77 -16.07
CA THR A 145 18.37 -19.00 -16.16
C THR A 145 19.29 -18.97 -17.38
N GLU A 146 20.60 -19.16 -17.14
CA GLU A 146 21.57 -19.23 -18.23
C GLU A 146 21.39 -20.53 -19.04
N PRO A 147 21.46 -20.49 -20.38
CA PRO A 147 21.46 -21.69 -21.19
C PRO A 147 22.74 -22.51 -20.91
N ALA A 148 22.57 -23.70 -20.32
CA ALA A 148 23.66 -24.63 -20.11
C ALA A 148 23.87 -25.55 -21.31
N PHE A 149 25.13 -25.71 -21.75
CA PHE A 149 25.47 -26.77 -22.70
C PHE A 149 25.27 -28.14 -22.04
N VAL A 150 24.60 -29.05 -22.74
CA VAL A 150 24.61 -30.47 -22.37
C VAL A 150 26.04 -30.99 -22.54
N ALA A 151 26.55 -31.79 -21.61
CA ALA A 151 27.95 -32.24 -21.52
C ALA A 151 28.52 -32.96 -22.78
N THR A 152 27.71 -33.16 -23.82
CA THR A 152 28.11 -33.70 -25.11
C THR A 152 28.16 -32.66 -26.24
N PHE A 153 28.00 -31.36 -25.98
CA PHE A 153 28.07 -30.33 -27.04
C PHE A 153 28.79 -29.02 -26.65
N PRO A 154 29.47 -28.39 -27.62
CA PRO A 154 29.75 -28.91 -28.96
C PRO A 154 30.78 -30.05 -28.94
N ASP A 155 30.41 -31.19 -29.52
CA ASP A 155 31.32 -32.30 -29.78
C ASP A 155 32.27 -31.90 -30.92
N VAL A 156 33.53 -31.67 -30.59
CA VAL A 156 34.60 -31.44 -31.56
C VAL A 156 35.21 -32.78 -31.94
N ASP A 157 34.39 -33.67 -32.51
CA ASP A 157 34.88 -34.86 -33.18
C ASP A 157 35.65 -34.44 -34.45
N ASN A 158 36.98 -34.52 -34.39
CA ASN A 158 37.88 -34.40 -35.54
C ASN A 158 38.98 -35.47 -35.50
#